data_AF-A0A963V7U5-F1
#
_entry.id   AF-A0A963V7U5-F1
#
_cell.length_a   1.000
_cell.length_b   1.000
_cell.length_c   1.000
_cell.angle_alpha   90.00
_cell.angle_beta   90.00
_cell.angle_gamma   90.00
#
_symmetry.space_group_name_H-M   'P 1'
#
loop_
_entity.id
_entity.type
_entity.pdbx_description
1 polymer ?
#
loop_
_entity_poly.entity_id
_entity_poly.type
_entity_poly.pdbx_seq_one_letter_code
_entity_poly.pdbx_strand_id
1 'polypeptide(L)'
;VDAADFEALRDAIEKLALNDASFSYEMETSAALGFGFRMGFLGLLHLEVVRDRLEREYDLDLITTAPSVVFRLHMRDGEVRDLH
;
A
#
# COMPACT_ATOMS: atom_id res chain seq x y z
N VAL A 1 -13.06 -0.71 9.25
CA VAL A 1 -11.77 -0.98 9.89
C VAL A 1 -11.77 -0.23 11.21
N ASP A 2 -11.65 -0.95 12.32
CA ASP A 2 -11.69 -0.34 13.65
C ASP A 2 -10.47 0.58 13.81
N ALA A 3 -10.57 1.67 14.57
CA ALA A 3 -9.47 2.66 14.66
C ALA A 3 -8.17 2.04 15.22
N ALA A 4 -8.30 0.95 16.01
CA ALA A 4 -7.19 0.19 16.56
C ALA A 4 -6.41 -0.59 15.48
N ASP A 5 -7.10 -1.17 14.49
CA ASP A 5 -6.47 -1.96 13.43
C ASP A 5 -5.63 -1.08 12.50
N PHE A 6 -6.05 0.18 12.30
CA PHE A 6 -5.31 1.14 11.49
C PHE A 6 -3.99 1.56 12.14
N GLU A 7 -3.97 1.78 13.46
CA GLU A 7 -2.72 2.08 14.17
C GLU A 7 -1.78 0.89 14.17
N ALA A 8 -2.30 -0.33 14.39
CA ALA A 8 -1.51 -1.55 14.32
C ALA A 8 -0.92 -1.78 12.92
N LEU A 9 -1.71 -1.52 11.86
CA LEU A 9 -1.26 -1.56 10.48
C LEU A 9 -0.14 -0.55 10.21
N ARG A 10 -0.29 0.70 10.68
CA ARG A 10 0.74 1.74 10.54
C ARG A 10 2.07 1.31 11.16
N ASP A 11 2.04 0.83 12.40
CA ASP A 11 3.23 0.40 13.13
C ASP A 11 3.91 -0.80 12.44
N ALA A 12 3.13 -1.76 11.94
CA ALA A 12 3.65 -2.90 11.19
C ALA A 12 4.33 -2.48 9.88
N ILE A 13 3.72 -1.56 9.13
CA ILE A 13 4.26 -1.01 7.88
C ILE A 13 5.56 -0.24 8.13
N GLU A 14 5.60 0.61 9.17
CA GLU A 14 6.81 1.35 9.55
C GLU A 14 7.96 0.40 9.91
N LYS A 15 7.68 -0.65 10.68
CA LYS A 15 8.67 -1.70 10.99
C LYS A 15 9.12 -2.49 9.77
N LEU A 16 8.20 -2.76 8.83
CA LEU A 16 8.53 -3.46 7.60
C LEU A 16 9.42 -2.60 6.69
N ALA A 17 9.10 -1.31 6.56
CA ALA A 17 9.86 -0.35 5.76
C ALA A 17 11.30 -0.14 6.26
N LEU A 18 11.56 -0.33 7.56
CA LEU A 18 12.93 -0.33 8.09
C LEU A 18 13.77 -1.52 7.59
N ASN A 19 13.12 -2.65 7.29
CA ASN A 19 13.78 -3.86 6.83
C ASN A 19 13.85 -3.97 5.30
N ASP A 20 12.89 -3.38 4.58
CA ASP A 20 12.80 -3.44 3.12
C ASP A 20 12.91 -2.04 2.49
N ALA A 21 14.07 -1.73 1.91
CA ALA A 21 14.33 -0.45 1.26
C ALA A 21 13.60 -0.28 -0.10
N SER A 22 13.03 -1.35 -0.65
CA SER A 22 12.29 -1.32 -1.93
C SER A 22 10.79 -1.11 -1.74
N PHE A 23 10.31 -1.24 -0.51
CA PHE A 23 8.94 -1.01 -0.14
C PHE A 23 8.67 0.49 0.03
N SER A 24 7.62 0.98 -0.63
CA SER A 24 7.15 2.35 -0.48
C SER A 24 5.69 2.34 -0.07
N TYR A 25 5.27 3.33 0.73
CA TYR A 25 3.89 3.42 1.18
C TYR A 25 3.47 4.88 1.32
N GLU A 26 2.18 5.13 1.09
CA GLU A 26 1.54 6.42 1.32
C GLU A 26 0.17 6.20 1.96
N MET A 27 -0.24 7.13 2.82
CA MET A 27 -1.56 7.07 3.44
C MET A 27 -2.63 7.45 2.42
N GLU A 28 -3.65 6.61 2.29
CA GLU A 28 -4.77 6.86 1.39
C GLU A 28 -6.10 6.72 2.12
N THR A 29 -7.06 7.56 1.75
CA THR A 29 -8.43 7.48 2.26
C THR A 29 -9.36 7.04 1.16
N SER A 30 -10.04 5.91 1.38
CA SER A 30 -11.03 5.35 0.46
C SER A 30 -12.43 5.65 0.95
N ALA A 31 -13.31 6.07 0.04
CA ALA A 31 -14.72 6.33 0.34
C ALA A 31 -15.47 5.09 0.85
N ALA A 32 -15.03 3.88 0.48
CA ALA A 32 -15.69 2.62 0.83
C ALA A 32 -15.04 1.89 2.02
N LEU A 33 -13.71 1.90 2.09
CA LEU A 33 -12.95 1.11 3.07
C LEU A 33 -12.42 1.94 4.25
N GLY A 34 -12.52 3.27 4.18
CA GLY A 34 -11.99 4.18 5.19
C GLY A 34 -10.50 4.46 5.02
N PHE A 35 -9.78 4.58 6.13
CA PHE A 35 -8.34 4.85 6.14
C PHE A 35 -7.56 3.58 5.78
N GLY A 36 -6.55 3.74 4.92
CA GLY A 36 -5.65 2.67 4.54
C GLY A 36 -4.32 3.19 4.02
N PHE A 37 -3.58 2.29 3.38
CA PHE A 37 -2.30 2.61 2.79
C PHE A 37 -2.27 2.14 1.34
N ARG A 38 -1.75 3.00 0.47
CA ARG A 38 -1.29 2.58 -0.84
C ARG A 38 0.16 2.15 -0.70
N MET A 39 0.45 0.94 -1.16
CA MET A 39 1.77 0.34 -1.04
C MET A 39 2.34 0.05 -2.43
N GLY A 40 3.58 0.49 -2.66
CA GLY A 40 4.34 0.25 -3.87
C GLY A 40 5.27 -0.95 -3.71
N PHE A 41 5.15 -1.91 -4.62
CA PHE A 41 5.93 -3.14 -4.65
C PHE A 41 6.70 -3.27 -5.98
N LEU A 42 7.76 -4.06 -5.95
CA LEU A 42 8.58 -4.36 -7.14
C LEU A 42 7.90 -5.33 -8.13
N GLY A 43 6.81 -5.97 -7.71
CA GLY A 43 6.06 -6.93 -8.52
C GLY A 43 5.11 -7.77 -7.67
N LEU A 44 4.42 -8.70 -8.32
CA LEU A 44 3.39 -9.54 -7.68
C LEU A 44 3.96 -10.44 -6.58
N LEU A 45 5.14 -11.02 -6.79
CA LEU A 45 5.77 -11.85 -5.76
C LEU A 45 6.15 -11.03 -4.52
N HIS A 46 6.62 -9.79 -4.71
CA HIS A 46 6.95 -8.91 -3.59
C HIS A 46 5.68 -8.57 -2.79
N LEU A 47 4.58 -8.27 -3.47
CA LEU A 47 3.26 -8.09 -2.83
C LEU A 47 2.85 -9.32 -2.00
N GLU A 48 2.92 -10.52 -2.57
CA GLU A 48 2.53 -11.76 -1.88
C GLU A 48 3.37 -12.00 -0.63
N VAL A 49 4.70 -11.87 -0.73
CA VAL A 49 5.59 -12.06 0.42
C VAL A 49 5.31 -11.03 1.51
N VAL A 50 5.14 -9.75 1.16
CA VAL A 50 4.84 -8.71 2.16
C VAL A 50 3.49 -8.93 2.82
N ARG A 51 2.46 -9.30 2.05
CA ARG A 51 1.14 -9.62 2.59
C ARG A 51 1.22 -10.77 3.59
N ASP A 52 1.85 -11.89 3.20
CA ASP A 52 1.99 -13.07 4.07
C ASP A 52 2.78 -12.72 5.35
N ARG A 53 3.79 -11.86 5.25
CA ARG A 53 4.55 -11.38 6.42
C ARG A 53 3.69 -10.53 7.34
N LEU A 54 2.90 -9.60 6.81
CA LEU A 54 2.02 -8.77 7.64
C LEU A 54 0.94 -9.60 8.36
N GLU A 55 0.31 -10.54 7.65
CA GLU A 55 -0.71 -11.42 8.24
C GLU A 55 -0.10 -12.35 9.31
N ARG A 56 1.10 -12.90 9.09
CA ARG A 56 1.72 -13.88 10.02
C ARG A 56 2.55 -13.27 11.15
N GLU A 57 3.34 -12.23 10.87
CA GLU A 57 4.24 -11.63 11.85
C GLU A 57 3.51 -10.65 12.78
N TYR A 58 2.43 -10.02 12.29
CA TYR A 58 1.72 -8.95 13.01
C TYR A 58 0.24 -9.28 13.30
N ASP A 59 -0.24 -10.48 12.91
CA ASP A 59 -1.61 -10.96 13.15
C ASP A 59 -2.69 -9.98 12.64
N LEU A 60 -2.43 -9.37 11.48
CA LEU A 60 -3.32 -8.39 10.86
C LEU A 60 -4.20 -9.06 9.81
N ASP A 61 -5.51 -8.81 9.86
CA ASP A 61 -6.44 -9.22 8.79
C ASP A 61 -6.51 -8.12 7.71
N LEU A 62 -5.89 -8.37 6.56
CA LEU A 62 -5.70 -7.39 5.50
C LEU A 62 -6.66 -7.60 4.32
N ILE A 63 -7.34 -6.53 3.93
CA ILE A 63 -8.10 -6.49 2.67
C ILE A 63 -7.24 -5.79 1.61
N THR A 64 -6.77 -6.55 0.62
CA THR A 64 -6.02 -6.00 -0.51
C THR A 64 -6.93 -5.71 -1.69
N THR A 65 -6.75 -4.54 -2.31
CA THR A 65 -7.39 -4.21 -3.59
C THR A 65 -6.61 -4.81 -4.76
N ALA A 66 -7.23 -4.86 -5.93
CA ALA A 66 -6.52 -5.28 -7.14
C ALA A 66 -5.29 -4.36 -7.39
N PRO A 67 -4.12 -4.93 -7.70
CA PRO A 67 -2.91 -4.14 -7.94
C PRO A 67 -3.06 -3.33 -9.24
N SER A 68 -2.65 -2.06 -9.19
CA SER A 68 -2.54 -1.16 -10.35
C SER A 68 -1.08 -0.80 -10.62
N VAL A 69 -0.82 -0.30 -11.84
CA VAL A 69 0.47 0.30 -12.20
C VAL A 69 0.31 1.81 -12.28
N VAL A 70 1.39 2.54 -12.03
CA VAL A 70 1.41 4.00 -12.20
C VAL A 70 1.37 4.31 -13.70
N PHE A 71 0.30 4.97 -14.13
CA PHE A 71 0.12 5.45 -15.50
C PHE A 71 0.64 6.87 -15.63
N ARG A 72 1.40 7.14 -16.70
CA ARG A 72 1.77 8.50 -17.06
C ARG A 72 0.79 9.04 -18.09
N LEU A 73 -0.06 9.96 -17.65
CA LEU A 73 -1.04 10.66 -18.48
C LEU A 73 -0.37 11.81 -19.24
N HIS A 74 -0.45 11.77 -20.56
CA HIS A 74 -0.06 12.87 -21.43
C HIS A 74 -1.31 13.66 -21.81
N MET A 75 -1.43 14.86 -21.25
CA MET A 75 -2.56 15.75 -21.50
C MET A 75 -2.35 16.56 -22.79
N ARG A 76 -3.44 17.06 -23.37
CA ARG A 76 -3.42 17.80 -24.66
C ARG A 76 -2.71 19.15 -24.58
N ASP A 77 -2.58 19.70 -23.37
CA ASP A 77 -1.85 20.93 -23.05
C ASP A 77 -0.34 20.70 -22.88
N GLY A 78 0.13 19.46 -23.02
CA GLY A 78 1.53 19.08 -22.80
C GLY A 78 1.87 18.77 -21.35
N GLU A 79 0.90 18.85 -20.44
CA GLU A 79 1.08 18.47 -19.04
C GLU A 79 1.23 16.95 -18.92
N VAL A 80 2.18 16.52 -18.09
CA VAL A 80 2.39 15.12 -17.74
C VAL A 80 1.96 14.92 -16.30
N ARG A 81 0.97 14.05 -16.08
CA ARG A 81 0.47 13.69 -14.74
C ARG A 81 0.67 12.21 -14.48
N ASP A 82 1.07 11.87 -13.28
CA ASP A 82 1.11 10.47 -12.85
C ASP A 82 -0.25 10.12 -12.22
N LEU A 83 -0.90 9.08 -12.74
CA LEU A 83 -2.14 8.50 -12.26
C LEU A 83 -1.80 7.17 -11.61
N HIS A 84 -2.01 7.09 -10.30
CA HIS A 84 -1.73 5.91 -9.50
C HIS A 84 -2.98 5.02 -9.40
#